data_AF-A0A7X3NQI4-F1
#
_entry.id   AF-A0A7X3NQI4-F1
#
_cell.length_a   1.000
_cell.length_b   1.000
_cell.length_c   1.000
_cell.angle_alpha   90.00
_cell.angle_beta   90.00
_cell.angle_gamma   90.00
#
_symmetry.space_group_name_H-M   'P 1'
#
loop_
_entity.id
_entity.type
_entity.pdbx_description
1 polymer ?
#
loop_
_entity_poly.entity_id
_entity_poly.type
_entity_poly.pdbx_seq_one_letter_code
_entity_poly.pdbx_strand_id
1 'polypeptide(L)'
;SLVIPFSVMYFGDPDGGTIFAGYIGLLLMGAAYLAIGLFTSTLTENQIIAFILGIFICFVLLIIGEDIVLFNAPDWLFPIFSYLGLGAHYSSILRGVLDSRDIIYYLSLIGFFLYLSTLAVESRKWR
;
A
#
# COMPACT_ATOMS: atom_id res chain seq x y z
N SER A 1 -4.40 -17.52 0.56
CA SER A 1 -4.29 -18.93 1.00
C SER A 1 -3.13 -19.58 0.28
N LEU A 2 -2.30 -20.39 0.97
CA LEU A 2 -1.20 -21.13 0.33
C LEU A 2 -1.69 -22.35 -0.47
N VAL A 3 -2.93 -22.79 -0.23
CA VAL A 3 -3.52 -23.97 -0.88
C VAL A 3 -3.57 -23.86 -2.41
N ILE A 4 -3.83 -22.66 -2.94
CA ILE A 4 -3.99 -22.40 -4.39
C ILE A 4 -2.66 -22.55 -5.14
N PRO A 5 -1.54 -21.90 -4.74
CA PRO A 5 -0.28 -22.11 -5.45
C PRO A 5 0.26 -23.53 -5.30
N PHE A 6 0.03 -24.19 -4.16
CA PHE A 6 0.42 -25.60 -4.00
C PHE A 6 -0.37 -26.53 -4.95
N SER A 7 -1.68 -26.31 -5.14
CA SER A 7 -2.44 -27.10 -6.11
C SER A 7 -2.01 -26.78 -7.55
N VAL A 8 -1.75 -25.52 -7.88
CA VAL A 8 -1.33 -25.12 -9.24
C VAL A 8 0.09 -25.60 -9.56
N MET A 9 1.02 -25.60 -8.60
CA MET A 9 2.36 -26.17 -8.75
C MET A 9 2.34 -27.69 -8.90
N TYR A 10 1.29 -28.35 -8.40
CA TYR A 10 1.09 -29.79 -8.57
C TYR A 10 0.47 -30.14 -9.93
N PHE A 11 -0.39 -29.26 -10.49
CA PHE A 11 -1.11 -29.48 -11.75
C PHE A 11 -0.54 -28.73 -12.98
N GLY A 12 0.45 -27.85 -12.81
CA GLY A 12 1.07 -27.07 -13.87
C GLY A 12 2.52 -26.68 -13.55
N ASP A 13 3.13 -25.86 -14.43
CA ASP A 13 4.49 -25.31 -14.26
C ASP A 13 4.41 -23.77 -14.07
N PRO A 14 3.84 -23.29 -12.95
CA PRO A 14 3.74 -21.87 -12.71
C PRO A 14 5.11 -21.26 -12.41
N ASP A 15 5.35 -20.05 -12.91
CA ASP A 15 6.54 -19.29 -12.53
C ASP A 15 6.53 -18.99 -11.02
N GLY A 16 7.34 -19.74 -10.27
CA GLY A 16 7.49 -19.59 -8.83
C GLY A 16 8.00 -18.20 -8.41
N GLY A 17 8.71 -17.50 -9.30
CA GLY A 17 9.15 -16.12 -9.08
C GLY A 17 7.96 -15.17 -8.95
N THR A 18 6.98 -15.29 -9.85
CA THR A 18 5.75 -14.50 -9.82
C THR A 18 4.90 -14.78 -8.58
N ILE A 19 4.80 -16.05 -8.14
CA ILE A 19 4.07 -16.41 -6.91
C ILE A 19 4.73 -15.78 -5.68
N PHE A 20 6.06 -15.93 -5.56
CA PHE A 20 6.80 -15.37 -4.43
C PHE A 20 6.74 -13.84 -4.40
N ALA A 21 6.91 -13.20 -5.56
CA ALA A 21 6.77 -11.76 -5.72
C ALA A 21 5.38 -11.27 -5.28
N GLY A 22 4.31 -11.94 -5.71
CA GLY A 22 2.94 -11.62 -5.32
C GLY A 22 2.73 -11.67 -3.80
N TYR A 23 3.29 -12.66 -3.10
CA TYR A 23 3.21 -12.73 -1.64
C TYR A 23 3.98 -11.61 -0.93
N ILE A 24 5.17 -11.26 -1.42
CA ILE A 24 5.92 -10.11 -0.89
C ILE A 24 5.16 -8.82 -1.12
N GLY A 25 4.63 -8.61 -2.33
CA GLY A 25 3.82 -7.44 -2.66
C GLY A 25 2.60 -7.30 -1.77
N LEU A 26 1.88 -8.41 -1.53
CA LEU A 26 0.71 -8.42 -0.65
C LEU A 26 1.08 -8.09 0.80
N LEU A 27 2.21 -8.62 1.29
CA LEU A 27 2.70 -8.33 2.64
C LEU A 27 3.04 -6.84 2.78
N LEU A 28 3.78 -6.27 1.83
CA LEU A 28 4.17 -4.85 1.83
C LEU A 28 2.95 -3.93 1.75
N MET A 29 2.02 -4.23 0.84
CA MET A 29 0.78 -3.48 0.68
C MET A 29 -0.10 -3.56 1.93
N GLY A 30 -0.23 -4.75 2.53
CA GLY A 30 -0.94 -4.93 3.79
C GLY A 30 -0.30 -4.16 4.95
N ALA A 31 1.03 -4.18 5.06
CA ALA A 31 1.75 -3.41 6.08
C ALA A 31 1.56 -1.89 5.91
N ALA A 32 1.54 -1.39 4.67
CA ALA A 32 1.24 0.01 4.37
C ALA A 32 -0.17 0.40 4.85
N TYR A 33 -1.18 -0.42 4.56
CA TYR A 33 -2.55 -0.16 5.04
C TYR A 33 -2.68 -0.23 6.57
N LEU A 34 -1.96 -1.14 7.23
CA LEU A 34 -1.93 -1.19 8.69
C LEU A 34 -1.27 0.06 9.29
N ALA A 35 -0.18 0.55 8.70
CA ALA A 35 0.48 1.79 9.15
C ALA A 35 -0.45 3.01 9.01
N ILE A 36 -1.19 3.11 7.90
CA ILE A 36 -2.19 4.18 7.68
C ILE A 36 -3.31 4.08 8.71
N GLY A 37 -3.87 2.89 8.92
CA GLY A 37 -4.96 2.69 9.89
C GLY A 37 -4.52 2.96 11.34
N LEU A 38 -3.27 2.62 11.68
CA LEU A 38 -2.68 2.97 12.96
C LEU A 38 -2.63 4.49 13.13
N PHE A 39 -2.12 5.21 12.12
CA PHE A 39 -2.05 6.66 12.14
C PHE A 39 -3.43 7.29 12.30
N THR A 40 -4.43 6.89 11.51
CA THR A 40 -5.77 7.48 11.61
C THR A 40 -6.43 7.21 12.96
N SER A 41 -6.13 6.07 13.59
CA SER A 41 -6.58 5.78 14.96
C SER A 41 -5.97 6.71 16.01
N THR A 42 -4.82 7.33 15.77
CA THR A 42 -4.23 8.31 16.71
C THR A 42 -4.86 9.70 16.61
N LEU A 43 -5.46 10.03 15.46
CA LEU A 43 -6.02 11.35 15.18
C LEU A 43 -7.35 11.61 15.90
N THR A 44 -8.14 10.56 16.17
CA THR A 44 -9.50 10.69 16.73
C THR A 44 -9.77 9.61 17.77
N GLU A 45 -10.52 9.96 18.81
CA GLU A 45 -10.98 9.00 19.83
C GLU A 45 -12.21 8.22 19.37
N ASN A 46 -12.94 8.74 18.38
CA ASN A 46 -14.08 8.06 17.81
C ASN A 46 -13.64 7.03 16.77
N GLN A 47 -13.80 5.75 17.11
CA GLN A 47 -13.41 4.60 16.28
C GLN A 47 -14.07 4.60 14.89
N ILE A 48 -15.32 5.08 14.77
CA ILE A 48 -16.02 5.16 13.48
C ILE A 48 -15.33 6.18 12.58
N ILE A 49 -14.96 7.35 13.12
CA ILE A 49 -14.27 8.40 12.37
C ILE A 49 -12.87 7.92 11.95
N ALA A 50 -12.14 7.23 12.85
CA ALA A 50 -10.82 6.67 12.56
C ALA A 50 -10.88 5.68 11.39
N PHE A 51 -11.90 4.83 11.38
CA PHE A 51 -12.12 3.83 10.34
C PHE A 51 -12.45 4.47 8.99
N ILE A 52 -13.38 5.43 8.96
CA ILE A 52 -13.76 6.13 7.71
C ILE A 52 -12.56 6.88 7.12
N LEU A 53 -11.78 7.58 7.96
CA LEU A 53 -10.55 8.24 7.51
C LEU A 53 -9.52 7.25 6.99
N GLY A 54 -9.32 6.12 7.67
CA GLY A 54 -8.39 5.07 7.25
C GLY A 54 -8.75 4.53 5.87
N ILE A 55 -10.02 4.13 5.68
CA ILE A 55 -10.51 3.67 4.37
C ILE A 55 -10.35 4.75 3.31
N PHE A 56 -10.70 6.00 3.61
CA PHE A 56 -10.60 7.08 2.64
C PHE A 56 -9.16 7.28 2.17
N ILE A 57 -8.18 7.35 3.08
CA ILE A 57 -6.77 7.50 2.73
C ILE A 57 -6.27 6.29 1.94
N CYS A 58 -6.58 5.08 2.38
CA CYS A 58 -6.20 3.85 1.66
C CYS A 58 -6.79 3.81 0.24
N PHE A 59 -8.06 4.19 0.08
CA PHE A 59 -8.75 4.20 -1.21
C PHE A 59 -8.17 5.24 -2.17
N VAL A 60 -7.89 6.45 -1.68
CA VAL A 60 -7.24 7.50 -2.47
C VAL A 60 -5.87 7.02 -2.96
N LEU A 61 -5.03 6.49 -2.07
CA LEU A 61 -3.70 6.00 -2.44
C LEU A 61 -3.76 4.77 -3.37
N LEU A 62 -4.82 3.96 -3.31
CA LEU A 62 -5.03 2.84 -4.22
C LEU A 62 -5.23 3.35 -5.65
N ILE A 63 -6.13 4.32 -5.83
CA ILE A 63 -6.62 4.72 -7.16
C ILE A 63 -5.82 5.87 -7.78
N ILE A 64 -5.06 6.65 -7.01
CA ILE A 64 -4.37 7.86 -7.50
C ILE A 64 -3.41 7.60 -8.66
N GLY A 65 -2.80 6.42 -8.73
CA GLY A 65 -1.89 6.04 -9.82
C GLY A 65 -2.52 5.15 -10.91
N GLU A 66 -3.83 4.95 -10.87
CA GLU A 66 -4.53 4.21 -11.93
C GLU A 66 -4.77 5.10 -13.15
N ASP A 67 -4.75 4.50 -14.35
CA ASP A 67 -4.88 5.21 -15.62
C ASP A 67 -6.15 6.09 -15.69
N ILE A 68 -7.23 5.67 -15.02
CA ILE A 68 -8.49 6.41 -14.97
C ILE A 68 -8.36 7.78 -14.28
N VAL A 69 -7.46 7.90 -13.30
CA VAL A 69 -7.15 9.16 -12.60
C VAL A 69 -6.09 9.93 -13.36
N LEU A 70 -5.05 9.24 -13.82
CA LEU A 70 -3.94 9.86 -14.53
C LEU A 70 -4.35 10.52 -15.85
N PHE A 71 -5.32 9.95 -16.57
CA PHE A 71 -5.84 10.52 -17.82
C PHE A 71 -6.47 11.90 -17.66
N ASN A 72 -7.04 12.18 -16.48
CA ASN A 72 -7.68 13.47 -16.17
C ASN A 72 -6.76 14.38 -15.34
N ALA A 73 -5.55 13.94 -15.02
CA ALA A 73 -4.60 14.70 -14.22
C ALA A 73 -3.87 15.73 -15.09
N PRO A 74 -3.63 16.95 -14.58
CA PRO A 74 -2.74 17.91 -15.22
C PRO A 74 -1.32 17.32 -15.42
N ASP A 75 -0.65 17.69 -16.51
CA ASP A 75 0.69 17.15 -16.88
C ASP A 75 1.73 17.27 -15.76
N TRP A 76 1.65 18.31 -14.94
CA TRP A 76 2.55 18.55 -13.81
C TRP A 76 2.29 17.64 -12.60
N LEU A 77 1.06 17.14 -12.44
CA LEU A 77 0.68 16.21 -11.37
C LEU A 77 0.83 14.74 -11.77
N PHE A 78 0.85 14.45 -13.07
CA PHE A 78 1.03 13.10 -13.61
C PHE A 78 2.18 12.31 -12.96
N PRO A 79 3.44 12.82 -12.90
CA PRO A 79 4.55 12.05 -12.32
C PRO A 79 4.37 11.79 -10.82
N ILE A 80 3.72 12.70 -10.10
CA ILE A 80 3.49 12.59 -8.65
C ILE A 80 2.42 11.54 -8.37
N PHE A 81 1.30 11.59 -9.10
CA PHE A 81 0.18 10.67 -8.93
C PHE A 81 0.55 9.25 -9.37
N SER A 82 1.32 9.12 -10.45
CA SER A 82 1.83 7.83 -10.91
C SER A 82 2.72 7.17 -9.85
N TYR A 83 3.58 7.95 -9.16
CA TYR A 83 4.44 7.43 -8.10
C TYR A 83 3.71 7.16 -6.77
N LEU A 84 2.60 7.86 -6.48
CA LEU A 84 1.80 7.66 -5.26
C LEU A 84 0.84 6.46 -5.35
N GLY A 85 0.66 5.87 -6.52
CA GLY A 85 -0.29 4.77 -6.73
C GLY A 85 0.16 3.47 -6.09
N LEU A 86 -0.44 3.10 -4.95
CA LEU A 86 -0.24 1.77 -4.34
C LEU A 86 -0.65 0.65 -5.29
N GLY A 87 -1.78 0.83 -6.00
CA GLY A 87 -2.28 -0.13 -6.99
C GLY A 87 -1.29 -0.35 -8.13
N ALA A 88 -0.73 0.73 -8.67
CA ALA A 88 0.24 0.69 -9.77
C ALA A 88 1.50 -0.12 -9.39
N HIS A 89 2.10 0.15 -8.22
CA HIS A 89 3.24 -0.59 -7.71
C HIS A 89 2.92 -2.07 -7.43
N TYR A 90 1.73 -2.36 -6.92
CA TYR A 90 1.30 -3.76 -6.74
C TYR A 90 1.14 -4.50 -8.08
N SER A 91 0.60 -3.83 -9.10
CA SER A 91 0.44 -4.40 -10.44
C SER A 91 1.79 -4.71 -11.12
N SER A 92 2.83 -3.93 -10.81
CA SER A 92 4.22 -4.17 -11.23
C SER A 92 4.75 -5.47 -10.63
N ILE A 93 4.62 -5.61 -9.29
CA ILE A 93 5.06 -6.79 -8.54
C ILE A 93 4.34 -8.06 -9.00
N LEU A 94 3.04 -7.97 -9.32
CA LEU A 94 2.24 -9.10 -9.80
C LEU A 94 2.73 -9.68 -11.14
N ARG A 95 3.52 -8.95 -11.92
CA ARG A 95 4.13 -9.45 -13.16
C ARG A 95 5.42 -10.26 -12.90
N GLY A 96 5.77 -10.49 -11.64
CA GLY A 96 6.96 -11.24 -11.24
C GLY A 96 8.25 -10.41 -11.23
N VAL A 97 8.16 -9.10 -11.47
CA VAL A 97 9.31 -8.20 -11.43
C VAL A 97 9.33 -7.50 -10.07
N LEU A 98 10.19 -7.98 -9.16
CA LEU A 98 10.48 -7.28 -7.91
C LEU A 98 11.50 -6.16 -8.19
N ASP A 99 11.01 -4.96 -8.49
CA ASP A 99 11.88 -3.78 -8.55
C ASP A 99 12.14 -3.25 -7.13
N SER A 100 13.41 -2.92 -6.88
CA SER A 100 13.85 -2.13 -5.72
C SER A 100 13.01 -0.87 -5.50
N ARG A 101 12.53 -0.23 -6.57
CA ARG A 101 11.70 0.98 -6.53
C ARG A 101 10.40 0.77 -5.78
N ASP A 102 9.73 -0.35 -6.06
CA ASP A 102 8.44 -0.70 -5.46
C ASP A 102 8.63 -0.99 -3.96
N ILE A 103 9.67 -1.75 -3.62
CA ILE A 103 10.00 -2.09 -2.24
C ILE A 103 10.34 -0.84 -1.42
N ILE A 104 11.21 0.03 -1.95
CA ILE A 104 11.59 1.28 -1.30
C ILE A 104 10.37 2.18 -1.12
N TYR A 105 9.48 2.25 -2.11
CA TYR A 105 8.24 3.02 -2.00
C TYR A 105 7.37 2.53 -0.83
N TYR A 106 7.07 1.22 -0.76
CA TYR A 106 6.28 0.66 0.34
C TYR A 106 6.93 0.88 1.71
N LEU A 107 8.23 0.63 1.84
CA LEU A 107 8.95 0.85 3.09
C LEU A 107 8.95 2.31 3.52
N SER A 108 9.11 3.24 2.57
CA SER A 108 9.05 4.69 2.85
C SER A 108 7.66 5.09 3.33
N LEU A 109 6.60 4.59 2.69
CA LEU A 109 5.23 4.88 3.09
C LEU A 109 4.90 4.33 4.49
N ILE A 110 5.30 3.09 4.76
CA ILE A 110 5.14 2.45 6.08
C ILE A 110 5.88 3.27 7.15
N GLY A 111 7.15 3.59 6.92
CA GLY A 111 7.96 4.38 7.85
C GLY A 111 7.36 5.77 8.09
N PHE A 112 6.88 6.43 7.05
CA PHE A 112 6.25 7.75 7.14
C PHE A 112 4.99 7.73 8.03
N PHE A 113 4.05 6.81 7.80
CA PHE A 113 2.83 6.74 8.61
C PHE A 113 3.09 6.27 10.05
N LEU A 114 4.03 5.36 10.27
CA LEU A 114 4.44 4.97 11.62
C LEU A 114 5.09 6.14 12.36
N TYR A 115 5.94 6.91 11.70
CA TYR A 115 6.55 8.11 12.28
C TYR A 115 5.49 9.16 12.65
N LEU A 116 4.54 9.43 11.74
CA LEU A 116 3.41 10.32 12.05
C LEU A 116 2.57 9.80 13.22
N SER A 117 2.37 8.49 13.33
CA SER A 117 1.67 7.88 14.46
C SER A 117 2.41 8.12 15.78
N THR A 118 3.74 7.97 15.79
CA THR A 118 4.54 8.24 16.99
C THR A 118 4.45 9.71 17.42
N LEU A 119 4.55 10.65 16.47
CA LEU A 119 4.40 12.08 16.75
C LEU A 119 3.01 12.43 17.29
N ALA A 120 1.96 11.85 16.70
CA ALA A 120 0.59 12.09 17.15
C ALA A 120 0.38 11.59 18.60
N VAL A 121 0.90 10.41 18.93
CA VAL A 121 0.84 9.84 20.29
C VAL A 121 1.66 10.67 21.28
N GLU A 122 2.87 11.11 20.92
CA GLU A 122 3.69 11.97 21.76
C GLU A 122 3.01 13.31 22.04
N SER A 123 2.41 13.94 21.02
CA SER A 123 1.71 15.21 21.18
C SER A 123 0.53 15.13 22.18
N ARG A 124 -0.14 13.98 22.26
CA ARG A 124 -1.21 13.73 23.25
C ARG A 124 -0.67 13.54 24.66
N LYS A 125 0.54 12.99 24.85
CA LYS A 125 1.15 12.85 26.18
C LYS A 125 1.54 14.19 26.81
N TRP A 126 1.75 15.22 25.99
CA TRP A 126 2.19 16.54 26.43
C TRP A 126 1.02 17.52 26.64
N ARG A 127 -0.20 17.12 26.32
CA ARG A 127 -1.45 17.85 26.61
C ARG A 127 -2.10 17.26 27.85
#